data_AF-A0AA45WYG6-F1
#
_entry.id   AF-A0AA45WYG6-F1
#
_cell.length_a   1.000
_cell.length_b   1.000
_cell.length_c   1.000
_cell.angle_alpha   90.00
_cell.angle_beta   90.00
_cell.angle_gamma   90.00
#
_symmetry.space_group_name_H-M   'P 1'
#
loop_
_entity.id
_entity.type
_entity.pdbx_description
1 polymer ?
#
loop_
_entity_poly.entity_id
_entity_poly.type
_entity_poly.pdbx_seq_one_letter_code
_entity_poly.pdbx_strand_id
1 'polypeptide(L)'
;MASAEHIEILQSGVKNWNSWREKNPGLKPSLRDVNFTDKFPNHNEIYNLPNIEDCDFSNTDLHGVSLRNGFYTRCNFDGSSINFADLVDAYFDSCTFNDVTMRVTKIGSASFHNCTFIDSDLSYCSAQDTSFSGSKFQNSKLEHISFINNDFSDSKIQDCFVYGISTWDLSLENSEQKDLIITCEDQPRITVDNIELAQFLYLIINSTFPPTFDG
;
A
#
# COMPACT_ATOMS: atom_id res chain seq x y z
N MET A 1 -14.56 15.10 3.04
CA MET A 1 -15.13 14.86 4.38
C MET A 1 -15.92 13.56 4.33
N ALA A 2 -15.79 12.70 5.34
CA ALA A 2 -16.54 11.44 5.42
C ALA A 2 -18.06 11.65 5.47
N SER A 3 -18.79 10.62 5.03
CA SER A 3 -20.23 10.54 5.22
C SER A 3 -20.56 10.03 6.62
N ALA A 4 -21.41 10.75 7.35
CA ALA A 4 -21.90 10.31 8.65
C ALA A 4 -22.64 8.96 8.55
N GLU A 5 -23.43 8.77 7.49
CA GLU A 5 -24.16 7.54 7.22
C GLU A 5 -23.21 6.34 7.07
N HIS A 6 -22.12 6.48 6.29
CA HIS A 6 -21.17 5.38 6.09
C HIS A 6 -20.45 5.03 7.41
N ILE A 7 -20.13 6.03 8.23
CA ILE A 7 -19.54 5.80 9.55
C ILE A 7 -20.54 5.04 10.44
N GLU A 8 -21.79 5.47 10.51
CA GLU A 8 -22.83 4.82 11.33
C GLU A 8 -23.08 3.37 10.91
N ILE A 9 -23.13 3.08 9.59
CA ILE A 9 -23.27 1.72 9.09
C ILE A 9 -22.10 0.85 9.53
N LEU A 10 -20.85 1.33 9.38
CA LEU A 10 -19.67 0.57 9.80
C LEU A 10 -19.61 0.39 11.33
N GLN A 11 -20.02 1.41 12.09
CA GLN A 11 -20.10 1.35 13.56
C GLN A 11 -21.13 0.33 14.04
N SER A 12 -22.16 0.05 13.25
CA SER A 12 -23.12 -1.03 13.54
C SER A 12 -22.52 -2.44 13.36
N GLY A 13 -21.29 -2.53 12.82
CA GLY A 13 -20.49 -3.75 12.72
C GLY A 13 -20.22 -4.18 11.28
N VAL A 14 -19.10 -4.90 11.09
CA VAL A 14 -18.63 -5.36 9.77
C VAL A 14 -19.69 -6.15 9.00
N LYS A 15 -20.47 -7.00 9.68
CA LYS A 15 -21.55 -7.77 9.03
C LYS A 15 -22.59 -6.86 8.37
N ASN A 16 -22.99 -5.80 9.07
CA ASN A 16 -23.97 -4.84 8.55
C ASN A 16 -23.40 -4.00 7.43
N TRP A 17 -22.13 -3.59 7.55
CA TRP A 17 -21.39 -2.93 6.48
C TRP A 17 -21.35 -3.79 5.22
N ASN A 18 -20.90 -5.03 5.31
CA ASN A 18 -20.81 -5.93 4.17
C ASN A 18 -22.20 -6.21 3.55
N SER A 19 -23.24 -6.43 4.36
CA SER A 19 -24.62 -6.57 3.85
C SER A 19 -25.15 -5.30 3.17
N TRP A 20 -24.70 -4.12 3.61
CA TRP A 20 -25.00 -2.86 2.92
C TRP A 20 -24.21 -2.74 1.61
N ARG A 21 -22.94 -3.16 1.58
CA ARG A 21 -22.11 -3.21 0.35
C ARG A 21 -22.72 -4.10 -0.72
N GLU A 22 -23.21 -5.29 -0.35
CA GLU A 22 -23.88 -6.23 -1.26
C GLU A 22 -25.11 -5.63 -1.94
N LYS A 23 -25.86 -4.78 -1.20
CA LYS A 23 -27.05 -4.09 -1.72
C LYS A 23 -26.69 -2.85 -2.55
N ASN A 24 -25.46 -2.36 -2.44
CA ASN A 24 -24.99 -1.11 -3.03
C ASN A 24 -23.64 -1.27 -3.76
N PRO A 25 -23.49 -2.23 -4.70
CA PRO A 25 -22.19 -2.59 -5.27
C PRO A 25 -21.53 -1.50 -6.12
N GLY A 26 -22.31 -0.55 -6.65
CA GLY A 26 -21.80 0.57 -7.46
C GLY A 26 -21.54 1.86 -6.67
N LEU A 27 -21.89 1.89 -5.37
CA LEU A 27 -21.61 3.07 -4.56
C LEU A 27 -20.14 3.08 -4.16
N LYS A 28 -19.56 4.27 -4.11
CA LYS A 28 -18.22 4.54 -3.58
C LYS A 28 -18.38 5.12 -2.18
N PRO A 29 -18.23 4.32 -1.11
CA PRO A 29 -18.40 4.84 0.23
C PRO A 29 -17.29 5.84 0.53
N SER A 30 -17.50 6.69 1.54
CA SER A 30 -16.53 7.73 1.92
C SER A 30 -16.32 7.70 3.42
N LEU A 31 -15.09 7.36 3.79
CA LEU A 31 -14.53 7.36 5.14
C LEU A 31 -13.30 8.29 5.21
N ARG A 32 -13.29 9.34 4.39
CA ARG A 32 -12.21 10.33 4.32
C ARG A 32 -11.93 10.96 5.68
N ASP A 33 -10.64 11.12 5.99
CA ASP A 33 -10.17 11.83 7.18
C ASP A 33 -10.67 11.21 8.50
N VAL A 34 -11.19 9.98 8.47
CA VAL A 34 -11.69 9.28 9.68
C VAL A 34 -10.51 8.74 10.46
N ASN A 35 -10.48 8.98 11.76
CA ASN A 35 -9.57 8.31 12.67
C ASN A 35 -10.19 7.01 13.19
N PHE A 36 -9.66 5.86 12.77
CA PHE A 36 -10.22 4.57 13.14
C PHE A 36 -10.00 4.24 14.62
N THR A 37 -8.87 4.67 15.20
CA THR A 37 -8.62 4.50 16.65
C THR A 37 -9.72 5.17 17.48
N ASP A 38 -10.23 6.32 17.02
CA ASP A 38 -11.30 7.05 17.74
C ASP A 38 -12.70 6.52 17.42
N LYS A 39 -12.95 6.12 16.18
CA LYS A 39 -14.30 5.79 15.69
C LYS A 39 -14.67 4.32 15.78
N PHE A 40 -13.69 3.44 15.82
CA PHE A 40 -13.87 1.98 15.83
C PHE A 40 -12.98 1.31 16.89
N PRO A 41 -13.05 1.72 18.17
CA PRO A 41 -12.27 1.09 19.23
C PRO A 41 -12.75 -0.34 19.50
N ASN A 42 -11.81 -1.27 19.72
CA ASN A 42 -12.15 -2.60 20.22
C ASN A 42 -12.11 -2.65 21.75
N HIS A 43 -13.27 -2.45 22.38
CA HIS A 43 -13.39 -2.42 23.84
C HIS A 43 -13.12 -3.74 24.58
N ASN A 44 -12.89 -4.83 23.84
CA ASN A 44 -12.55 -6.12 24.42
C ASN A 44 -11.04 -6.28 24.64
N GLU A 45 -10.22 -5.36 24.11
CA GLU A 45 -8.76 -5.40 24.19
C GLU A 45 -8.22 -4.27 25.07
N ILE A 46 -7.08 -4.51 25.72
CA ILE A 46 -6.47 -3.58 26.70
C ILE A 46 -6.21 -2.19 26.09
N TYR A 47 -5.80 -2.15 24.82
CA TYR A 47 -5.41 -0.91 24.15
C TYR A 47 -6.53 -0.26 23.33
N ASN A 48 -7.73 -0.86 23.30
CA ASN A 48 -8.88 -0.38 22.51
C ASN A 48 -8.57 -0.12 21.03
N LEU A 49 -7.54 -0.75 20.47
CA LEU A 49 -7.12 -0.54 19.09
C LEU A 49 -8.15 -1.14 18.13
N PRO A 50 -8.33 -0.56 16.92
CA PRO A 50 -9.22 -1.15 15.93
C PRO A 50 -8.80 -2.58 15.62
N ASN A 51 -9.76 -3.50 15.64
CA ASN A 51 -9.60 -4.85 15.12
C ASN A 51 -10.76 -5.13 14.17
N ILE A 52 -10.45 -5.15 12.87
CA ILE A 52 -11.43 -5.29 11.80
C ILE A 52 -11.08 -6.53 10.98
N GLU A 53 -12.00 -7.49 10.96
CA GLU A 53 -11.85 -8.73 10.22
C GLU A 53 -12.90 -8.86 9.11
N ASP A 54 -12.49 -9.36 7.96
CA ASP A 54 -13.37 -9.71 6.82
C ASP A 54 -14.21 -8.53 6.29
N CYS A 55 -13.71 -7.29 6.39
CA CYS A 55 -14.44 -6.10 5.99
C CYS A 55 -14.20 -5.73 4.51
N ASP A 56 -15.28 -5.43 3.78
CA ASP A 56 -15.23 -4.98 2.40
C ASP A 56 -15.11 -3.44 2.31
N PHE A 57 -13.87 -2.94 2.26
CA PHE A 57 -13.55 -1.54 1.97
C PHE A 57 -13.35 -1.25 0.48
N SER A 58 -13.65 -2.17 -0.43
CA SER A 58 -13.39 -1.98 -1.86
C SER A 58 -14.05 -0.70 -2.38
N ASN A 59 -13.44 -0.01 -3.34
CA ASN A 59 -13.95 1.24 -3.94
C ASN A 59 -14.29 2.37 -2.95
N THR A 60 -13.79 2.30 -1.70
CA THR A 60 -14.03 3.31 -0.67
C THR A 60 -13.04 4.46 -0.81
N ASP A 61 -13.53 5.69 -0.67
CA ASP A 61 -12.69 6.86 -0.49
C ASP A 61 -12.21 6.93 0.97
N LEU A 62 -10.97 6.50 1.18
CA LEU A 62 -10.21 6.47 2.43
C LEU A 62 -9.12 7.56 2.45
N HIS A 63 -9.24 8.59 1.61
CA HIS A 63 -8.24 9.64 1.56
C HIS A 63 -8.09 10.31 2.94
N GLY A 64 -6.85 10.48 3.39
CA GLY A 64 -6.56 11.10 4.68
C GLY A 64 -6.98 10.27 5.91
N VAL A 65 -7.45 9.03 5.73
CA VAL A 65 -7.85 8.16 6.85
C VAL A 65 -6.64 7.91 7.77
N SER A 66 -6.90 7.77 9.07
CA SER A 66 -5.92 7.23 10.01
C SER A 66 -6.32 5.81 10.40
N LEU A 67 -5.53 4.84 9.96
CA LEU A 67 -5.63 3.41 10.29
C LEU A 67 -4.57 2.98 11.33
N ARG A 68 -3.80 3.93 11.86
CA ARG A 68 -2.70 3.72 12.81
C ARG A 68 -3.00 2.70 13.90
N ASN A 69 -1.99 1.87 14.20
CA ASN A 69 -2.04 0.85 15.26
C ASN A 69 -3.17 -0.20 15.12
N GLY A 70 -3.96 -0.15 14.04
CA GLY A 70 -5.09 -1.06 13.86
C GLY A 70 -4.66 -2.42 13.33
N PHE A 71 -5.49 -3.43 13.59
CA PHE A 71 -5.38 -4.77 13.05
C PHE A 71 -6.47 -4.97 11.99
N TYR A 72 -6.06 -5.32 10.78
CA TYR A 72 -6.94 -5.54 9.64
C TYR A 72 -6.63 -6.91 9.04
N THR A 73 -7.57 -7.84 9.17
CA THR A 73 -7.36 -9.23 8.76
C THR A 73 -8.37 -9.60 7.69
N ARG A 74 -7.91 -10.14 6.56
CA ARG A 74 -8.78 -10.56 5.43
C ARG A 74 -9.72 -9.45 4.93
N CYS A 75 -9.29 -8.18 5.04
CA CYS A 75 -10.05 -7.05 4.55
C CYS A 75 -9.76 -6.81 3.06
N ASN A 76 -10.77 -6.34 2.35
CA ASN A 76 -10.67 -6.01 0.92
C ASN A 76 -10.62 -4.49 0.74
N PHE A 77 -9.51 -3.96 0.22
CA PHE A 77 -9.31 -2.55 -0.12
C PHE A 77 -9.26 -2.29 -1.62
N ASP A 78 -9.69 -3.25 -2.45
CA ASP A 78 -9.52 -3.19 -3.90
C ASP A 78 -10.21 -1.96 -4.51
N GLY A 79 -9.52 -1.23 -5.39
CA GLY A 79 -10.02 -0.02 -6.05
C GLY A 79 -10.24 1.18 -5.12
N SER A 80 -9.82 1.09 -3.85
CA SER A 80 -9.98 2.19 -2.89
C SER A 80 -8.96 3.31 -3.11
N SER A 81 -9.25 4.49 -2.55
CA SER A 81 -8.30 5.60 -2.52
C SER A 81 -7.83 5.83 -1.10
N ILE A 82 -6.58 5.46 -0.80
CA ILE A 82 -5.93 5.57 0.51
C ILE A 82 -4.80 6.62 0.45
N ASN A 83 -4.94 7.62 -0.41
CA ASN A 83 -3.95 8.68 -0.57
C ASN A 83 -3.87 9.56 0.69
N PHE A 84 -2.67 10.03 1.04
CA PHE A 84 -2.41 10.93 2.17
C PHE A 84 -2.84 10.38 3.54
N ALA A 85 -2.99 9.06 3.65
CA ALA A 85 -3.42 8.40 4.87
C ALA A 85 -2.26 8.21 5.87
N ASP A 86 -2.62 7.81 7.09
CA ASP A 86 -1.68 7.42 8.14
C ASP A 86 -1.94 5.98 8.59
N LEU A 87 -1.06 5.07 8.20
CA LEU A 87 -1.09 3.63 8.47
C LEU A 87 0.08 3.22 9.36
N VAL A 88 0.76 4.17 10.01
CA VAL A 88 1.93 3.88 10.84
C VAL A 88 1.55 2.91 11.96
N ASP A 89 2.42 1.91 12.19
CA ASP A 89 2.23 0.83 13.16
C ASP A 89 0.98 -0.05 12.93
N ALA A 90 0.32 0.05 11.76
CA ALA A 90 -0.83 -0.79 11.45
C ALA A 90 -0.41 -2.19 10.98
N TYR A 91 -1.23 -3.19 11.29
CA TYR A 91 -1.03 -4.58 10.90
C TYR A 91 -2.12 -5.01 9.92
N PHE A 92 -1.71 -5.41 8.72
CA PHE A 92 -2.56 -5.97 7.68
C PHE A 92 -2.13 -7.41 7.43
N ASP A 93 -3.04 -8.36 7.63
CA ASP A 93 -2.80 -9.77 7.30
C ASP A 93 -3.82 -10.26 6.29
N SER A 94 -3.32 -10.88 5.22
CA SER A 94 -4.11 -11.51 4.17
C SER A 94 -5.15 -10.57 3.54
N CYS A 95 -4.81 -9.27 3.42
CA CYS A 95 -5.66 -8.24 2.84
C CYS A 95 -5.37 -8.05 1.34
N THR A 96 -6.36 -7.54 0.60
CA THR A 96 -6.19 -7.20 -0.81
C THR A 96 -6.19 -5.69 -1.00
N PHE A 97 -5.28 -5.19 -1.82
CA PHE A 97 -5.12 -3.78 -2.18
C PHE A 97 -5.01 -3.62 -3.70
N ASN A 98 -5.67 -4.47 -4.48
CA ASN A 98 -5.55 -4.43 -5.93
C ASN A 98 -6.20 -3.15 -6.48
N ASP A 99 -5.67 -2.58 -7.56
CA ASP A 99 -6.16 -1.32 -8.15
C ASP A 99 -6.21 -0.13 -7.15
N VAL A 100 -5.48 -0.19 -6.04
CA VAL A 100 -5.51 0.88 -5.02
C VAL A 100 -4.67 2.07 -5.46
N THR A 101 -5.12 3.28 -5.12
CA THR A 101 -4.24 4.46 -5.09
C THR A 101 -3.89 4.79 -3.64
N MET A 102 -2.64 4.56 -3.25
CA MET A 102 -2.08 4.78 -1.92
C MET A 102 -0.81 5.64 -2.02
N ARG A 103 -0.95 6.82 -2.62
CA ARG A 103 0.17 7.76 -2.82
C ARG A 103 0.35 8.67 -1.61
N VAL A 104 1.61 9.03 -1.33
CA VAL A 104 1.96 10.00 -0.27
C VAL A 104 1.42 9.57 1.10
N THR A 105 1.39 8.26 1.34
CA THR A 105 0.83 7.66 2.54
C THR A 105 1.95 7.32 3.52
N LYS A 106 1.70 7.52 4.81
CA LYS A 106 2.64 7.12 5.86
C LYS A 106 2.40 5.66 6.19
N ILE A 107 3.36 4.81 5.89
CA ILE A 107 3.28 3.37 6.18
C ILE A 107 4.44 2.89 7.05
N GLY A 108 5.24 3.82 7.61
CA GLY A 108 6.39 3.48 8.43
C GLY A 108 6.03 2.57 9.61
N SER A 109 6.87 1.56 9.87
CA SER A 109 6.64 0.52 10.88
C SER A 109 5.34 -0.29 10.72
N ALA A 110 4.63 -0.15 9.60
CA ALA A 110 3.48 -1.00 9.30
C ALA A 110 3.91 -2.41 8.86
N SER A 111 2.97 -3.34 8.91
CA SER A 111 3.16 -4.71 8.41
C SER A 111 2.04 -5.06 7.44
N PHE A 112 2.41 -5.47 6.23
CA PHE A 112 1.54 -6.02 5.20
C PHE A 112 1.96 -7.48 4.96
N HIS A 113 1.43 -8.38 5.77
CA HIS A 113 1.72 -9.80 5.70
C HIS A 113 0.73 -10.50 4.76
N ASN A 114 1.26 -11.31 3.82
CA ASN A 114 0.44 -12.06 2.86
C ASN A 114 -0.59 -11.22 2.06
N CYS A 115 -0.28 -9.96 1.80
CA CYS A 115 -1.19 -9.05 1.10
C CYS A 115 -0.95 -9.05 -0.42
N THR A 116 -1.89 -8.50 -1.19
CA THR A 116 -1.74 -8.34 -2.65
C THR A 116 -1.87 -6.89 -3.09
N PHE A 117 -0.97 -6.46 -3.97
CA PHE A 117 -0.91 -5.16 -4.60
C PHE A 117 -0.75 -5.35 -6.11
N ILE A 118 -1.83 -5.70 -6.79
CA ILE A 118 -1.87 -5.84 -8.25
C ILE A 118 -2.41 -4.54 -8.84
N ASP A 119 -1.79 -4.03 -9.90
CA ASP A 119 -2.23 -2.81 -10.61
C ASP A 119 -2.37 -1.59 -9.67
N SER A 120 -1.52 -1.50 -8.65
CA SER A 120 -1.63 -0.55 -7.54
C SER A 120 -0.61 0.59 -7.64
N ASP A 121 -0.89 1.72 -7.01
CA ASP A 121 0.05 2.85 -6.94
C ASP A 121 0.36 3.23 -5.48
N LEU A 122 1.59 2.93 -5.05
CA LEU A 122 2.12 3.24 -3.72
C LEU A 122 3.16 4.36 -3.77
N SER A 123 3.29 5.04 -4.91
CA SER A 123 4.39 5.99 -5.14
C SER A 123 4.44 7.08 -4.08
N TYR A 124 5.65 7.50 -3.71
CA TYR A 124 5.90 8.54 -2.72
C TYR A 124 5.47 8.20 -1.27
N CYS A 125 5.22 6.93 -0.96
CA CYS A 125 5.00 6.51 0.43
C CYS A 125 6.26 6.67 1.30
N SER A 126 6.04 6.99 2.57
CA SER A 126 7.09 6.93 3.60
C SER A 126 7.07 5.55 4.23
N ALA A 127 7.99 4.68 3.82
CA ALA A 127 7.96 3.24 4.11
C ALA A 127 9.08 2.74 5.03
N GLN A 128 9.75 3.61 5.79
CA GLN A 128 10.82 3.19 6.69
C GLN A 128 10.36 2.10 7.68
N ASP A 129 11.17 1.07 7.89
CA ASP A 129 10.91 -0.03 8.82
C ASP A 129 9.60 -0.81 8.55
N THR A 130 9.12 -0.85 7.29
CA THR A 130 7.86 -1.54 6.92
C THR A 130 8.13 -2.97 6.47
N SER A 131 7.30 -3.93 6.92
CA SER A 131 7.32 -5.31 6.41
C SER A 131 6.25 -5.52 5.34
N PHE A 132 6.65 -6.17 4.25
CA PHE A 132 5.83 -6.67 3.16
C PHE A 132 5.99 -8.20 3.03
N SER A 133 6.35 -8.89 4.11
CA SER A 133 6.63 -10.33 4.09
C SER A 133 5.47 -11.15 3.51
N GLY A 134 5.80 -12.08 2.61
CA GLY A 134 4.82 -12.94 1.92
C GLY A 134 3.89 -12.22 0.94
N SER A 135 4.01 -10.89 0.78
CA SER A 135 3.11 -10.11 -0.08
C SER A 135 3.48 -10.22 -1.56
N LYS A 136 2.49 -9.92 -2.41
CA LYS A 136 2.64 -9.96 -3.87
C LYS A 136 2.40 -8.58 -4.48
N PHE A 137 3.36 -8.14 -5.30
CA PHE A 137 3.28 -6.95 -6.11
C PHE A 137 3.35 -7.34 -7.58
N GLN A 138 2.37 -6.92 -8.37
CA GLN A 138 2.36 -7.17 -9.80
C GLN A 138 1.86 -5.92 -10.54
N ASN A 139 2.62 -5.46 -11.53
CA ASN A 139 2.26 -4.28 -12.33
C ASN A 139 1.94 -3.04 -11.46
N SER A 140 2.64 -2.90 -10.33
CA SER A 140 2.40 -1.85 -9.35
C SER A 140 3.49 -0.79 -9.35
N LYS A 141 3.11 0.44 -9.00
CA LYS A 141 4.03 1.57 -8.91
C LYS A 141 4.54 1.72 -7.49
N LEU A 142 5.85 1.59 -7.35
CA LEU A 142 6.63 1.76 -6.12
C LEU A 142 7.60 2.94 -6.27
N GLU A 143 7.27 3.91 -7.12
CA GLU A 143 8.19 4.97 -7.53
C GLU A 143 8.46 5.95 -6.39
N HIS A 144 9.70 6.43 -6.32
CA HIS A 144 10.13 7.44 -5.35
C HIS A 144 9.93 7.04 -3.88
N ILE A 145 9.94 5.75 -3.58
CA ILE A 145 9.87 5.23 -2.20
C ILE A 145 11.30 5.03 -1.67
N SER A 146 11.49 5.44 -0.41
CA SER A 146 12.69 5.08 0.35
C SER A 146 12.44 3.79 1.12
N PHE A 147 13.07 2.71 0.71
CA PHE A 147 13.03 1.43 1.40
C PHE A 147 14.27 1.28 2.30
N ILE A 148 14.16 1.74 3.54
CA ILE A 148 15.20 1.61 4.57
C ILE A 148 14.69 0.65 5.65
N ASN A 149 15.45 -0.41 5.93
CA ASN A 149 15.10 -1.46 6.89
C ASN A 149 13.77 -2.17 6.55
N ASN A 150 13.50 -2.35 5.26
CA ASN A 150 12.27 -3.00 4.82
C ASN A 150 12.44 -4.51 4.69
N ASP A 151 11.38 -5.23 5.03
CA ASP A 151 11.33 -6.67 4.91
C ASP A 151 10.43 -7.09 3.75
N PHE A 152 11.02 -7.71 2.74
CA PHE A 152 10.36 -8.30 1.58
C PHE A 152 10.57 -9.82 1.53
N SER A 153 10.85 -10.46 2.67
CA SER A 153 11.06 -11.91 2.72
C SER A 153 9.81 -12.65 2.24
N ASP A 154 10.00 -13.74 1.49
CA ASP A 154 8.96 -14.57 0.88
C ASP A 154 8.00 -13.81 -0.07
N SER A 155 8.33 -12.56 -0.44
CA SER A 155 7.50 -11.74 -1.32
C SER A 155 7.69 -12.07 -2.80
N LYS A 156 6.75 -11.65 -3.62
CA LYS A 156 6.88 -11.65 -5.09
C LYS A 156 6.74 -10.23 -5.60
N ILE A 157 7.74 -9.75 -6.33
CA ILE A 157 7.76 -8.39 -6.89
C ILE A 157 8.00 -8.52 -8.39
N GLN A 158 6.93 -8.38 -9.18
CA GLN A 158 6.98 -8.59 -10.61
C GLN A 158 6.41 -7.41 -11.40
N ASP A 159 7.03 -7.05 -12.51
CA ASP A 159 6.51 -6.03 -13.44
C ASP A 159 6.27 -4.67 -12.77
N CYS A 160 6.95 -4.39 -11.64
CA CYS A 160 6.71 -3.19 -10.85
C CYS A 160 7.59 -2.03 -11.30
N PHE A 161 7.04 -0.81 -11.22
CA PHE A 161 7.77 0.42 -11.49
C PHE A 161 8.50 0.87 -10.23
N VAL A 162 9.82 0.87 -10.29
CA VAL A 162 10.70 1.18 -9.15
C VAL A 162 11.62 2.35 -9.48
N TYR A 163 11.18 3.25 -10.36
CA TYR A 163 11.94 4.45 -10.68
C TYR A 163 12.11 5.34 -9.43
N GLY A 164 13.33 5.85 -9.24
CA GLY A 164 13.64 6.78 -8.15
C GLY A 164 13.57 6.19 -6.74
N ILE A 165 13.53 4.86 -6.59
CA ILE A 165 13.60 4.23 -5.28
C ILE A 165 14.97 4.39 -4.65
N SER A 166 14.99 4.23 -3.35
CA SER A 166 16.20 4.13 -2.54
C SER A 166 16.11 2.81 -1.74
N THR A 167 17.18 2.01 -1.67
CA THR A 167 17.18 0.72 -0.95
C THR A 167 18.38 0.58 -0.03
N TRP A 168 18.13 0.43 1.28
CA TRP A 168 19.13 0.19 2.31
C TRP A 168 18.61 -0.85 3.30
N ASP A 169 19.47 -1.81 3.67
CA ASP A 169 19.19 -2.81 4.70
C ASP A 169 17.88 -3.59 4.46
N LEU A 170 17.70 -4.09 3.23
CA LEU A 170 16.54 -4.91 2.88
C LEU A 170 16.69 -6.37 3.34
N SER A 171 15.60 -6.97 3.82
CA SER A 171 15.48 -8.43 3.88
C SER A 171 14.78 -8.95 2.63
N LEU A 172 15.42 -9.87 1.92
CA LEU A 172 14.96 -10.41 0.63
C LEU A 172 14.97 -11.94 0.62
N GLU A 173 15.03 -12.59 1.79
CA GLU A 173 15.07 -14.05 1.90
C GLU A 173 13.88 -14.67 1.15
N ASN A 174 14.16 -15.61 0.25
CA ASN A 174 13.16 -16.27 -0.62
C ASN A 174 12.30 -15.34 -1.49
N SER A 175 12.65 -14.06 -1.62
CA SER A 175 11.90 -13.14 -2.49
C SER A 175 12.08 -13.52 -3.96
N GLU A 176 10.98 -13.53 -4.71
CA GLU A 176 11.00 -13.65 -6.17
C GLU A 176 10.87 -12.25 -6.77
N GLN A 177 11.83 -11.86 -7.60
CA GLN A 177 11.89 -10.54 -8.20
C GLN A 177 12.09 -10.67 -9.71
N LYS A 178 11.28 -9.95 -10.49
CA LYS A 178 11.33 -10.07 -11.95
C LYS A 178 10.78 -8.84 -12.67
N ASP A 179 11.44 -8.46 -13.77
CA ASP A 179 10.94 -7.44 -14.69
C ASP A 179 10.65 -6.08 -14.01
N LEU A 180 11.47 -5.70 -13.02
CA LEU A 180 11.33 -4.43 -12.29
C LEU A 180 11.78 -3.28 -13.17
N ILE A 181 10.88 -2.33 -13.45
CA ILE A 181 11.07 -1.25 -14.39
C ILE A 181 11.74 -0.08 -13.68
N ILE A 182 12.95 0.28 -14.11
CA ILE A 182 13.78 1.29 -13.43
C ILE A 182 13.70 2.68 -14.08
N THR A 183 12.89 2.85 -15.11
CA THR A 183 12.78 4.06 -15.93
C THR A 183 11.40 4.68 -15.84
N CYS A 184 11.29 6.00 -16.07
CA CYS A 184 10.01 6.69 -16.17
C CYS A 184 9.17 6.20 -17.37
N GLU A 185 7.85 6.45 -17.35
CA GLU A 185 6.92 6.06 -18.41
C GLU A 185 7.26 6.65 -19.80
N ASP A 186 7.93 7.80 -19.85
CA ASP A 186 8.36 8.48 -21.08
C ASP A 186 9.72 8.00 -21.61
N GLN A 187 10.40 7.11 -20.89
CA GLN A 187 11.72 6.57 -21.23
C GLN A 187 11.63 5.15 -21.79
N PRO A 188 12.65 4.68 -22.54
CA PRO A 188 12.73 3.29 -22.95
C PRO A 188 12.65 2.36 -21.73
N ARG A 189 11.79 1.33 -21.81
CA ARG A 189 11.63 0.36 -20.71
C ARG A 189 12.94 -0.39 -20.50
N ILE A 190 13.53 -0.20 -19.32
CA ILE A 190 14.67 -1.00 -18.84
C ILE A 190 14.24 -1.74 -17.60
N THR A 191 14.53 -3.04 -17.56
CA THR A 191 14.17 -3.90 -16.43
C THR A 191 15.37 -4.51 -15.73
N VAL A 192 15.18 -4.83 -14.46
CA VAL A 192 16.12 -5.56 -13.61
C VAL A 192 15.35 -6.59 -12.77
N ASP A 193 16.01 -7.66 -12.35
CA ASP A 193 15.39 -8.71 -11.51
C ASP A 193 15.84 -8.62 -10.05
N ASN A 194 16.52 -7.53 -9.66
CA ASN A 194 16.95 -7.29 -8.29
C ASN A 194 16.72 -5.82 -7.91
N ILE A 195 15.89 -5.59 -6.91
CA ILE A 195 15.45 -4.27 -6.45
C ILE A 195 16.60 -3.47 -5.81
N GLU A 196 17.57 -4.11 -5.14
CA GLU A 196 18.75 -3.43 -4.59
C GLU A 196 19.67 -2.88 -5.68
N LEU A 197 19.69 -3.54 -6.84
CA LEU A 197 20.48 -3.09 -8.00
C LEU A 197 19.77 -2.02 -8.82
N ALA A 198 18.46 -1.84 -8.66
CA ALA A 198 17.66 -0.92 -9.48
C ALA A 198 18.20 0.51 -9.44
N GLN A 199 18.43 1.04 -8.23
CA GLN A 199 18.95 2.40 -8.05
C GLN A 199 20.33 2.59 -8.70
N PHE A 200 21.21 1.59 -8.56
CA PHE A 200 22.58 1.66 -9.05
C PHE A 200 22.65 1.59 -10.57
N LEU A 201 21.89 0.67 -11.17
CA LEU A 201 21.85 0.50 -12.61
C LEU A 201 21.24 1.72 -13.31
N TYR A 202 20.17 2.31 -12.76
CA TYR A 202 19.62 3.55 -13.29
C TYR A 202 20.66 4.69 -13.29
N LEU A 203 21.40 4.85 -12.18
CA LEU A 203 22.43 5.89 -12.07
C LEU A 203 23.60 5.67 -13.04
N ILE A 204 24.02 4.41 -13.28
CA ILE A 204 25.06 4.11 -14.29
C ILE A 204 24.59 4.48 -15.70
N ILE A 205 23.38 4.06 -16.07
CA ILE A 205 22.83 4.30 -17.41
C ILE A 205 22.77 5.81 -17.69
N ASN A 206 22.30 6.60 -16.72
CA ASN A 206 22.15 8.05 -16.91
C ASN A 206 23.42 8.87 -16.65
N SER A 207 24.44 8.31 -16.00
CA SER A 207 25.75 8.98 -15.87
C SER A 207 26.64 8.78 -17.10
N THR A 208 26.42 7.70 -17.85
CA THR A 208 27.18 7.38 -19.07
C THR A 208 26.61 8.04 -20.33
N PHE A 209 25.31 8.38 -20.32
CA PHE A 209 24.62 9.11 -21.39
C PHE A 209 23.92 10.34 -20.80
N PRO A 210 24.62 11.48 -20.64
CA PRO A 210 23.96 12.70 -20.18
C PRO A 210 22.83 13.06 -21.16
N PRO A 211 21.68 13.58 -20.68
CA PRO A 211 20.62 14.03 -21.56
C PRO A 211 21.20 15.05 -22.54
N THR A 212 21.10 14.75 -23.83
CA THR A 212 21.35 15.73 -24.87
C THR A 212 20.28 16.81 -24.71
N PHE A 213 20.66 17.94 -24.13
CA PHE A 213 19.86 19.15 -24.18
C PHE A 213 19.84 19.60 -25.65
N ASP A 214 18.85 19.12 -26.40
CA ASP A 214 18.50 19.74 -27.67
C ASP A 214 17.89 21.12 -27.33
N GLY A 215 18.60 22.17 -27.73
CA GLY A 215 18.31 23.57 -27.43
C GLY A 215 17.17 24.17 -28.24
#